data_AF-A0A644ZU26-F1
#
_entry.id   AF-A0A644ZU26-F1
#
_cell.length_a   1.000
_cell.length_b   1.000
_cell.length_c   1.000
_cell.angle_alpha   90.00
_cell.angle_beta   90.00
_cell.angle_gamma   90.00
#
_symmetry.space_group_name_H-M   'P 1'
#
loop_
_entity.id
_entity.type
_entity.pdbx_description
1 polymer ?
#
loop_
_entity_poly.entity_id
_entity_poly.type
_entity_poly.pdbx_seq_one_letter_code
_entity_poly.pdbx_strand_id
1 'polypeptide(L)'
;MNLIGIEEHMFFTSQKLGDTKYIDVLNTAREMRKELMKKIVKEGQGEVWCTSKHLLSASMRLMEVGTKSLTKGDQKEANDYFKKSFDLYNLFWGLNLGLVKSDPKKAKFDEKSLPKKDLLGKVGQTINKILDCCRE
;
A
#
# COMPACT_ATOMS: atom_id res chain seq x y z
N MET A 1 9.59 3.71 -2.88
CA MET A 1 9.36 4.32 -4.21
C MET A 1 7.93 4.84 -4.31
N ASN A 2 7.72 6.17 -4.24
CA ASN A 2 6.38 6.78 -4.21
C ASN A 2 5.93 7.27 -5.60
N LEU A 3 5.91 6.38 -6.61
CA LEU A 3 5.53 6.75 -7.98
C LEU A 3 4.04 7.13 -8.10
N ILE A 4 3.18 6.52 -7.28
CA ILE A 4 1.75 6.87 -7.21
C ILE A 4 1.58 8.34 -6.77
N GLY A 5 2.40 8.81 -5.82
CA GLY A 5 2.38 10.20 -5.39
C GLY A 5 2.81 11.19 -6.49
N ILE A 6 3.70 10.78 -7.40
CA ILE A 6 4.08 11.58 -8.58
C ILE A 6 2.90 11.67 -9.55
N GLU A 7 2.23 10.55 -9.84
CA GLU A 7 1.03 10.56 -10.68
C GLU A 7 -0.03 11.53 -10.14
N GLU A 8 -0.31 11.47 -8.83
CA GLU A 8 -1.26 12.36 -8.16
C GLU A 8 -0.85 13.85 -8.27
N HIS A 9 0.41 14.18 -7.96
CA HIS A 9 0.90 15.57 -8.00
C HIS A 9 0.89 16.16 -9.41
N MET A 10 1.30 15.37 -10.41
CA MET A 10 1.32 15.83 -11.80
C MET A 10 -0.08 16.00 -12.36
N PHE A 11 -1.01 15.10 -11.99
CA PHE A 11 -2.44 15.28 -12.30
C PHE A 11 -2.95 16.61 -11.73
N PHE A 12 -2.80 16.85 -10.42
CA PHE A 12 -3.27 18.10 -9.82
C PHE A 12 -2.62 19.34 -10.42
N THR A 13 -1.32 19.28 -10.71
CA THR A 13 -0.58 20.40 -11.34
C THR A 13 -1.15 20.72 -12.72
N SER A 14 -1.41 19.70 -13.55
CA SER A 14 -2.02 19.90 -14.87
C SER A 14 -3.38 20.59 -14.78
N GLN A 15 -4.23 20.20 -13.82
CA GLN A 15 -5.57 20.75 -13.66
C GLN A 15 -5.55 22.19 -13.13
N LYS A 16 -4.60 22.49 -12.23
CA LYS A 16 -4.45 23.85 -11.66
C LYS A 16 -3.89 24.84 -12.68
N LEU A 17 -2.99 24.40 -13.55
CA LEU A 17 -2.29 25.27 -14.49
C LEU A 17 -2.90 25.26 -15.90
N GLY A 18 -3.78 24.30 -16.21
CA GLY A 18 -4.30 24.10 -17.56
C GLY A 18 -3.23 23.64 -18.56
N ASP A 19 -2.11 23.11 -18.08
CA ASP A 19 -0.94 22.74 -18.88
C ASP A 19 -0.80 21.22 -18.94
N THR A 20 -0.90 20.66 -20.14
CA THR A 20 -0.89 19.21 -20.36
C THR A 20 0.50 18.60 -20.28
N LYS A 21 1.59 19.39 -20.29
CA LYS A 21 2.96 18.83 -20.22
C LYS A 21 3.21 18.02 -18.94
N TYR A 22 2.50 18.33 -17.87
CA TYR A 22 2.59 17.58 -16.61
C TYR A 22 1.99 16.16 -16.74
N ILE A 23 1.08 15.94 -17.69
CA ILE A 23 0.53 14.61 -17.99
C ILE A 23 1.60 13.70 -18.61
N ASP A 24 2.58 14.24 -19.34
CA ASP A 24 3.68 13.44 -19.90
C ASP A 24 4.60 12.90 -18.80
N VAL A 25 4.87 13.71 -17.77
CA VAL A 25 5.61 13.28 -16.58
C VAL A 25 4.81 12.23 -15.80
N LEU A 26 3.50 12.43 -15.65
CA LEU A 26 2.59 11.44 -15.05
C LEU A 26 2.68 10.11 -15.80
N ASN A 27 2.60 10.12 -17.12
CA ASN A 27 2.66 8.92 -17.94
C ASN A 27 4.00 8.19 -17.77
N THR A 28 5.11 8.93 -17.71
CA THR A 28 6.44 8.35 -17.45
C THR A 28 6.48 7.65 -16.09
N ALA A 29 6.01 8.32 -15.02
CA ALA A 29 5.96 7.74 -13.69
C ALA A 29 5.04 6.50 -13.62
N ARG A 30 3.91 6.55 -14.35
CA ARG A 30 2.94 5.46 -14.46
C ARG A 30 3.55 4.23 -15.13
N GLU A 31 4.28 4.40 -16.24
CA GLU A 31 4.91 3.27 -16.92
C GLU A 31 6.02 2.65 -16.07
N MET A 32 6.86 3.48 -15.43
CA MET A 32 7.85 3.00 -14.46
C MET A 32 7.20 2.22 -13.31
N ARG A 33 6.07 2.71 -12.77
CA ARG A 33 5.32 2.00 -11.72
C ARG A 33 4.81 0.66 -12.22
N LYS A 34 4.23 0.60 -13.43
CA LYS A 34 3.73 -0.65 -14.00
C LYS A 34 4.86 -1.66 -14.16
N GLU A 35 6.01 -1.24 -14.69
CA GLU A 35 7.18 -2.12 -14.85
C GLU A 35 7.63 -2.71 -13.51
N LEU A 36 7.81 -1.85 -12.50
CA LEU A 36 8.33 -2.26 -11.20
C LEU A 36 7.30 -3.08 -10.41
N MET A 37 6.00 -2.76 -10.55
CA MET A 37 4.93 -3.51 -9.90
C MET A 37 4.78 -4.93 -10.49
N LYS A 38 5.04 -5.13 -11.79
CA LYS A 38 5.09 -6.49 -12.40
C LYS A 38 6.18 -7.38 -11.82
N LYS A 39 7.25 -6.81 -11.24
CA LYS A 39 8.31 -7.59 -10.58
C LYS A 39 7.88 -8.17 -9.24
N ILE A 40 6.83 -7.62 -8.63
CA ILE A 40 6.34 -7.99 -7.30
C ILE A 40 4.99 -8.69 -7.38
N VAL A 41 4.06 -8.10 -8.13
CA VAL A 41 2.70 -8.58 -8.29
C VAL A 41 2.68 -9.61 -9.41
N LYS A 42 2.60 -10.89 -9.02
CA LYS A 42 2.40 -11.99 -9.98
C LYS A 42 1.05 -11.83 -10.68
N GLU A 43 1.00 -12.15 -11.96
CA GLU A 43 -0.26 -12.22 -12.70
C GLU A 43 -1.18 -13.25 -12.00
N GLY A 44 -2.30 -12.78 -11.47
CA GLY A 44 -3.20 -13.56 -10.63
C GLY A 44 -4.65 -13.35 -11.03
N GLN A 45 -5.54 -14.21 -10.55
CA GLN A 45 -6.97 -14.10 -10.79
C GLN A 45 -7.57 -12.89 -10.04
N GLY A 46 -8.50 -12.18 -10.68
CA GLY A 46 -9.26 -11.09 -10.07
C GLY A 46 -8.49 -9.78 -9.93
N GLU A 47 -8.77 -9.01 -8.87
CA GLU A 47 -8.31 -7.62 -8.71
C GLU A 47 -6.96 -7.48 -7.97
N VAL A 48 -6.12 -8.52 -7.89
CA VAL A 48 -4.86 -8.52 -7.11
C VAL A 48 -3.94 -7.35 -7.47
N TRP A 49 -3.84 -7.03 -8.77
CA TRP A 49 -3.09 -5.87 -9.26
C TRP A 49 -3.63 -4.55 -8.71
N CYS A 50 -4.95 -4.36 -8.77
CA CYS A 50 -5.61 -3.16 -8.28
C CYS A 50 -5.54 -3.06 -6.75
N THR A 51 -5.79 -4.16 -6.04
CA THR A 51 -5.69 -4.21 -4.58
C THR A 51 -4.27 -3.88 -4.13
N SER A 52 -3.24 -4.42 -4.78
CA SER A 52 -1.84 -4.17 -4.45
C SER A 52 -1.45 -2.68 -4.57
N LYS A 53 -1.83 -2.02 -5.67
CA LYS A 53 -1.57 -0.56 -5.80
C LYS A 53 -2.31 0.25 -4.74
N HIS A 54 -3.56 -0.13 -4.39
CA HIS A 54 -4.36 0.60 -3.41
C HIS A 54 -3.80 0.45 -1.99
N LEU A 55 -3.36 -0.76 -1.62
CA LEU A 55 -2.72 -1.01 -0.34
C LEU A 55 -1.42 -0.21 -0.17
N LEU A 56 -0.55 -0.21 -1.18
CA LEU A 56 0.68 0.62 -1.15
C LEU A 56 0.36 2.12 -1.07
N SER A 57 -0.58 2.60 -1.88
CA SER A 57 -0.97 4.01 -1.89
C SER A 57 -1.52 4.46 -0.53
N ALA A 58 -2.45 3.69 0.03
CA ALA A 58 -3.07 4.01 1.30
C ALA A 58 -2.08 3.93 2.47
N SER A 59 -1.17 2.94 2.47
CA SER A 59 -0.08 2.84 3.44
C SER A 59 0.77 4.12 3.45
N MET A 60 1.18 4.60 2.28
CA MET A 60 1.99 5.82 2.14
C MET A 60 1.22 7.09 2.56
N ARG A 61 -0.08 7.19 2.24
CA ARG A 61 -0.90 8.34 2.69
C ARG A 61 -1.06 8.38 4.21
N LEU A 62 -1.33 7.23 4.85
CA LEU A 62 -1.44 7.15 6.32
C LEU A 62 -0.11 7.47 7.01
N MET A 63 1.01 7.02 6.45
CA MET A 63 2.34 7.39 6.95
C MET A 63 2.54 8.91 6.91
N GLU A 64 2.20 9.57 5.79
CA GLU A 64 2.31 11.03 5.66
C GLU A 64 1.44 11.77 6.68
N VAL A 65 0.19 11.32 6.89
CA VAL A 65 -0.69 11.90 7.91
C VAL A 65 -0.11 11.72 9.32
N GLY A 66 0.42 10.53 9.63
CA GLY A 66 1.11 10.28 10.89
C GLY A 66 2.30 11.21 11.13
N THR A 67 3.12 11.48 10.10
CA THR A 67 4.22 12.44 10.18
C THR A 67 3.73 13.87 10.43
N LYS A 68 2.59 14.25 9.85
CA LYS A 68 1.96 15.56 10.13
C LYS A 68 1.48 15.66 11.58
N SER A 69 0.87 14.62 12.14
CA SER A 69 0.50 14.59 13.57
C SER A 69 1.74 14.64 14.47
N LEU A 70 2.82 13.94 14.10
CA LEU A 70 4.09 13.97 14.82
C LEU A 70 4.69 15.38 14.86
N THR A 71 4.65 16.10 13.74
CA THR A 71 5.13 17.50 13.63
C THR A 71 4.35 18.45 14.55
N LYS A 72 3.09 18.13 14.85
CA LYS A 72 2.23 18.88 15.78
C LYS A 72 2.45 18.49 17.25
N GLY A 73 3.33 17.52 17.53
CA GLY A 73 3.55 16.98 18.87
C GLY A 73 2.53 15.92 19.31
N ASP A 74 1.56 15.54 18.46
CA ASP A 74 0.59 14.50 18.80
C ASP A 74 1.15 13.10 18.52
N GLN A 75 1.93 12.62 19.50
CA GLN A 75 2.55 11.30 19.45
C GLN A 75 1.52 10.17 19.41
N LYS A 76 0.37 10.33 20.06
CA LYS A 76 -0.64 9.27 20.15
C LYS A 76 -1.31 9.06 18.80
N GLU A 77 -1.74 10.14 18.17
CA GLU A 77 -2.38 10.09 16.86
C GLU A 77 -1.39 9.65 15.77
N ALA A 78 -0.16 10.17 15.81
CA ALA A 78 0.90 9.75 14.89
C ALA A 78 1.12 8.23 14.92
N ASN A 79 1.26 7.65 16.11
CA ASN A 79 1.47 6.21 16.29
C ASN A 79 0.29 5.37 15.79
N ASP A 80 -0.95 5.84 15.95
CA ASP A 80 -2.13 5.16 15.42
C ASP A 80 -2.13 5.13 13.88
N TYR A 81 -1.79 6.25 13.23
CA TYR A 81 -1.63 6.29 11.77
C TYR A 81 -0.48 5.42 11.27
N PHE A 82 0.68 5.44 11.95
CA PHE A 82 1.82 4.59 11.60
C PHE A 82 1.47 3.11 11.71
N LYS A 83 0.74 2.70 12.76
CA LYS A 83 0.30 1.32 12.91
C LYS A 83 -0.60 0.90 11.74
N LYS A 84 -1.59 1.72 11.37
CA LYS A 84 -2.50 1.43 10.25
C LYS A 84 -1.74 1.40 8.91
N SER A 85 -0.79 2.31 8.72
CA SER A 85 0.10 2.32 7.55
C SER A 85 0.90 1.01 7.43
N PHE A 86 1.46 0.53 8.54
CA PHE A 86 2.20 -0.73 8.59
C PHE A 86 1.29 -1.95 8.38
N ASP A 87 0.07 -1.96 8.95
CA ASP A 87 -0.90 -3.03 8.72
C ASP A 87 -1.25 -3.17 7.22
N LEU A 88 -1.44 -2.05 6.50
CA LEU A 88 -1.69 -2.06 5.04
C LEU A 88 -0.48 -2.53 4.23
N TYR A 89 0.73 -2.13 4.63
CA TYR A 89 1.97 -2.61 4.02
C TYR A 89 2.13 -4.13 4.20
N ASN A 90 1.82 -4.65 5.38
CA ASN A 90 1.84 -6.08 5.64
C ASN A 90 0.78 -6.83 4.83
N LEU A 91 -0.41 -6.25 4.65
CA LEU A 91 -1.42 -6.84 3.76
C LEU A 91 -0.94 -6.91 2.30
N PHE A 92 -0.24 -5.88 1.82
CA PHE A 92 0.35 -5.88 0.48
C PHE A 92 1.31 -7.06 0.30
N TRP A 93 2.23 -7.28 1.23
CA TRP A 93 3.17 -8.39 1.15
C TRP A 93 2.50 -9.74 1.39
N GLY A 94 1.53 -9.81 2.32
CA GLY A 94 0.75 -11.03 2.55
C GLY A 94 0.01 -11.50 1.30
N LEU A 95 -0.54 -10.56 0.53
CA LEU A 95 -1.16 -10.83 -0.77
C LEU A 95 -0.12 -11.29 -1.81
N ASN A 96 0.97 -10.55 -1.98
CA ASN A 96 1.94 -10.80 -3.06
C ASN A 96 2.87 -12.01 -2.80
N LEU A 97 3.07 -12.39 -1.54
CA LEU A 97 3.76 -13.62 -1.15
C LEU A 97 2.84 -14.86 -1.11
N GLY A 98 1.54 -14.70 -1.40
CA GLY A 98 0.57 -15.79 -1.37
C GLY A 98 0.23 -16.31 0.03
N LEU A 99 0.55 -15.53 1.08
CA LEU A 99 0.26 -15.86 2.48
C LEU A 99 -1.22 -15.66 2.82
N VAL A 100 -1.92 -14.83 2.04
CA VAL A 100 -3.37 -14.64 2.09
C VAL A 100 -3.98 -15.34 0.87
N LYS A 101 -4.54 -16.54 1.06
CA LYS A 101 -5.30 -17.20 -0.01
C LYS A 101 -6.64 -16.52 -0.18
N SER A 102 -6.83 -15.79 -1.27
CA SER A 102 -8.14 -15.42 -1.79
C SER A 102 -8.79 -16.69 -2.37
N ASP A 103 -9.39 -17.52 -1.51
CA ASP A 103 -10.25 -18.62 -1.95
C ASP A 103 -11.62 -18.02 -2.36
N PRO A 104 -11.95 -17.96 -3.66
CA PRO A 104 -13.19 -17.35 -4.14
C PRO A 104 -14.44 -18.07 -3.61
N LYS A 105 -14.32 -19.31 -3.11
CA LYS A 105 -15.43 -20.07 -2.49
C LYS A 105 -15.61 -19.77 -0.99
N LYS A 106 -14.66 -19.09 -0.35
CA LYS A 106 -14.70 -18.68 1.06
C LYS A 106 -14.82 -17.17 1.26
N ALA A 107 -15.15 -16.41 0.22
CA ALA A 107 -15.63 -15.03 0.37
C ALA A 107 -17.05 -15.00 0.96
N LYS A 108 -17.28 -15.72 2.06
CA LYS A 108 -18.32 -15.37 3.01
C LYS A 108 -17.62 -14.49 4.03
N PHE A 109 -18.03 -13.23 4.11
CA PHE A 109 -17.78 -12.44 5.31
C PHE A 109 -18.61 -13.10 6.42
N ASP A 110 -18.06 -14.14 7.05
CA ASP A 110 -18.66 -14.69 8.26
C ASP A 110 -18.65 -13.55 9.28
N GLU A 111 -19.86 -13.14 9.66
CA GLU A 111 -20.17 -12.08 10.62
C GLU A 111 -19.60 -12.37 12.02
N LYS A 112 -19.04 -13.57 12.22
CA LYS A 112 -18.22 -13.94 13.38
C LYS A 112 -16.77 -13.61 13.11
N SER A 113 -16.44 -12.36 13.41
CA SER A 113 -15.09 -11.81 13.48
C SER A 113 -14.09 -12.74 14.16
N LEU A 114 -13.25 -13.43 13.38
CA LEU A 114 -11.89 -13.70 13.82
C LEU A 114 -11.23 -12.34 14.10
N PRO A 115 -10.59 -12.13 15.26
CA PRO A 115 -10.05 -10.81 15.57
C PRO A 115 -9.02 -10.47 14.49
N LYS A 116 -9.29 -9.44 13.68
CA LYS A 116 -8.41 -8.97 12.58
C LYS A 116 -6.95 -8.81 13.02
N LYS A 117 -6.74 -8.59 14.32
CA LYS A 117 -5.45 -8.52 15.02
C LYS A 117 -4.60 -9.80 14.89
N ASP A 118 -5.21 -10.98 14.94
CA ASP A 118 -4.49 -12.26 14.90
C ASP A 118 -3.96 -12.60 13.51
N LEU A 119 -4.74 -12.31 12.45
CA LEU A 119 -4.30 -12.52 11.08
C LEU A 119 -3.21 -11.50 10.68
N LEU A 120 -3.44 -10.22 10.95
CA LEU A 120 -2.45 -9.17 10.68
C LEU A 120 -1.17 -9.39 11.48
N GLY A 121 -1.27 -9.82 12.74
CA GLY A 121 -0.13 -10.15 13.58
C GLY A 121 0.69 -11.30 13.02
N LYS A 122 0.05 -12.41 12.62
CA LYS A 122 0.73 -13.58 12.02
C LYS A 122 1.37 -13.25 10.68
N VAL A 123 0.67 -12.49 9.83
CA VAL A 123 1.19 -12.04 8.53
C VAL A 123 2.38 -11.11 8.74
N GLY A 124 2.29 -10.12 9.63
CA GLY A 124 3.38 -9.22 9.97
C GLY A 124 4.62 -9.93 10.53
N GLN A 125 4.44 -10.89 11.46
CA GLN A 125 5.56 -11.69 11.98
C GLN A 125 6.25 -12.52 10.90
N THR A 126 5.48 -13.06 9.95
CA THR A 126 6.03 -13.87 8.85
C THR A 126 6.78 -12.97 7.86
N ILE A 127 6.21 -11.82 7.52
CA ILE A 127 6.83 -10.84 6.62
C ILE A 127 8.11 -10.27 7.23
N ASN A 128 8.11 -9.89 8.51
CA ASN A 128 9.30 -9.37 9.18
C ASN A 128 10.46 -10.38 9.18
N LYS A 129 10.18 -11.68 9.17
CA LYS A 129 11.22 -12.72 9.03
C LYS A 129 11.74 -12.87 7.59
N ILE A 130 10.88 -12.63 6.60
CA ILE A 130 11.21 -12.78 5.17
C ILE A 130 11.89 -11.52 4.61
N LEU A 131 11.45 -10.34 5.05
CA LEU A 131 11.90 -9.02 4.64
C LEU A 131 12.72 -8.34 5.74
N ASP A 132 13.51 -9.10 6.47
CA ASP A 132 14.39 -8.57 7.52
C ASP A 132 15.51 -7.74 6.87
N CYS A 133 15.22 -6.48 6.55
CA CYS A 133 16.17 -5.54 5.95
C CYS A 133 17.35 -5.20 6.89
N CYS A 134 17.31 -5.65 8.15
CA CYS A 134 18.43 -5.50 9.10
C CYS A 134 19.46 -6.63 8.98
N ARG A 135 19.28 -7.59 8.07
CA ARG A 135 20.23 -8.68 7.77
C ARG A 135 21.08 -8.44 6.52
N GLU A 136 20.86 -7.33 5.81
CA GLU A 136 21.78 -6.83 4.78
C GLU A 136 22.98 -6.11 5.40
#